data_AF-A0AAD3ASM3-F1
#
_entry.id   AF-A0AAD3ASM3-F1
#
_cell.length_a   1.000
_cell.length_b   1.000
_cell.length_c   1.000
_cell.angle_alpha   90.00
_cell.angle_beta   90.00
_cell.angle_gamma   90.00
#
_symmetry.space_group_name_H-M   'P 1'
#
loop_
_entity.id
_entity.type
_entity.pdbx_description
1 polymer ?
#
loop_
_entity_poly.entity_id
_entity_poly.type
_entity_poly.pdbx_seq_one_letter_code
_entity_poly.pdbx_strand_id
1 'polypeptide(L)'
;MPTKKQQSWTFLTNHSHVLCLINSDPNITIRDMAIKVGITERAVLNILSDLTETAYLTVTKIGRNNHYTINKDKKLRHPIESHCNIDDFLKPLAIKKS
;
A
#
# COMPACT_ATOMS: atom_id res chain seq x y z
N MET A 1 12.79 -28.84 -11.69
CA MET A 1 12.26 -27.63 -12.38
C MET A 1 13.05 -26.44 -11.92
N PRO A 2 13.56 -25.56 -12.81
CA PRO A 2 14.28 -24.38 -12.36
C PRO A 2 13.26 -23.45 -11.67
N THR A 3 13.43 -23.25 -10.37
CA THR A 3 12.69 -22.23 -9.62
C THR A 3 13.06 -20.90 -10.26
N LYS A 4 12.08 -20.24 -10.89
CA LYS A 4 12.23 -18.91 -11.47
C LYS A 4 12.86 -18.03 -10.39
N LYS A 5 14.12 -17.63 -10.58
CA LYS A 5 14.85 -16.77 -9.63
C LYS A 5 13.97 -15.52 -9.48
N GLN A 6 13.28 -15.39 -8.35
CA GLN A 6 12.48 -14.20 -8.08
C GLN A 6 13.47 -13.05 -8.16
N GLN A 7 13.25 -12.14 -9.11
CA GLN A 7 14.07 -10.95 -9.25
C GLN A 7 13.98 -10.25 -7.91
N SER A 8 15.10 -10.23 -7.17
CA SER A 8 15.15 -9.77 -5.78
C SER A 8 14.93 -8.27 -5.64
N TRP A 9 14.79 -7.56 -6.77
CA TRP A 9 14.65 -6.13 -6.81
C TRP A 9 13.45 -5.72 -7.66
N THR A 10 12.57 -4.93 -7.04
CA THR A 10 11.41 -4.29 -7.65
C THR A 10 11.57 -2.77 -7.55
N PHE A 11 10.89 -2.02 -8.42
CA PHE A 11 10.92 -0.56 -8.37
C PHE A 11 10.21 0.02 -7.14
N LEU A 12 9.11 -0.61 -6.73
CA LEU A 12 8.28 -0.13 -5.63
C LEU A 12 8.64 -0.86 -4.33
N THR A 13 8.54 -0.12 -3.22
CA THR A 13 8.71 -0.66 -1.87
C THR A 13 7.48 -1.43 -1.41
N ASN A 14 7.61 -2.22 -0.35
CA ASN A 14 6.46 -2.88 0.28
C ASN A 14 5.39 -1.89 0.75
N HIS A 15 5.78 -0.72 1.29
CA HIS A 15 4.84 0.35 1.65
C HIS A 15 4.04 0.82 0.43
N SER A 16 4.71 1.03 -0.70
CA SER A 16 4.08 1.41 -1.96
C SER A 16 3.11 0.34 -2.46
N HIS A 17 3.48 -0.94 -2.39
CA HIS A 17 2.61 -2.05 -2.79
C HIS A 17 1.36 -2.15 -1.91
N VAL A 18 1.49 -2.03 -0.59
CA VAL A 18 0.36 -2.02 0.34
C VAL A 18 -0.58 -0.84 0.03
N LEU A 19 -0.04 0.36 -0.20
CA LEU A 19 -0.84 1.54 -0.56
C LEU A 19 -1.63 1.33 -1.87
N CYS A 20 -1.01 0.72 -2.89
CA CYS A 20 -1.67 0.43 -4.17
C CYS A 20 -2.81 -0.59 -4.02
N LEU A 21 -2.62 -1.61 -3.17
CA LEU A 21 -3.67 -2.60 -2.87
C LEU A 21 -4.86 -1.95 -2.18
N ILE A 22 -4.62 -1.11 -1.17
CA ILE A 22 -5.68 -0.36 -0.46
C ILE A 22 -6.41 0.59 -1.41
N ASN A 23 -5.69 1.29 -2.29
CA ASN A 23 -6.30 2.18 -3.28
C ASN A 23 -7.24 1.42 -4.24
N SER A 24 -6.94 0.15 -4.51
CA SER A 24 -7.75 -0.71 -5.38
C SER A 24 -8.94 -1.34 -4.64
N ASP A 25 -8.73 -1.73 -3.39
CA ASP A 25 -9.74 -2.31 -2.49
C ASP A 25 -9.56 -1.78 -1.06
N PRO A 26 -10.35 -0.75 -0.66
CA PRO A 26 -10.31 -0.18 0.68
C PRO A 26 -10.70 -1.13 1.82
N ASN A 27 -11.24 -2.32 1.52
CA ASN A 27 -11.65 -3.30 2.52
C ASN A 27 -10.72 -4.54 2.55
N ILE A 28 -9.59 -4.49 1.83
CA ILE A 28 -8.65 -5.61 1.73
C ILE A 28 -8.15 -6.04 3.11
N THR A 29 -8.10 -7.36 3.36
CA THR A 29 -7.65 -7.88 4.64
C THR A 29 -6.13 -7.85 4.76
N ILE A 30 -5.62 -7.80 6.00
CA ILE A 30 -4.17 -7.92 6.29
C ILE A 30 -3.58 -9.20 5.69
N ARG A 31 -4.33 -10.31 5.79
CA ARG A 31 -3.95 -11.59 5.22
C ARG A 31 -3.80 -11.53 3.69
N ASP A 32 -4.78 -10.94 3.01
CA ASP A 32 -4.73 -10.81 1.54
C ASP A 32 -3.61 -9.87 1.10
N MET A 33 -3.37 -8.78 1.83
CA MET A 33 -2.22 -7.90 1.59
C MET A 33 -0.90 -8.66 1.72
N ALA A 34 -0.73 -9.44 2.80
CA ALA A 34 0.48 -10.23 3.02
C ALA A 34 0.74 -11.22 1.88
N ILE A 35 -0.30 -11.95 1.46
CA ILE A 35 -0.22 -12.91 0.34
C ILE A 35 0.13 -12.21 -0.98
N LYS A 36 -0.57 -11.10 -1.32
CA LYS A 36 -0.37 -10.41 -2.59
C LYS A 36 0.99 -9.71 -2.69
N VAL A 37 1.49 -9.15 -1.58
CA VAL A 37 2.81 -8.48 -1.54
C VAL A 37 3.95 -9.49 -1.38
N GLY A 38 3.68 -10.68 -0.82
CA GLY A 38 4.71 -11.70 -0.57
C GLY A 38 5.51 -11.42 0.72
N ILE A 39 4.87 -10.84 1.73
CA ILE A 39 5.47 -10.53 3.04
C ILE A 39 4.64 -11.14 4.18
N THR A 40 5.11 -11.03 5.41
CA THR A 40 4.38 -11.52 6.58
C THR A 40 3.24 -10.58 6.98
N GLU A 41 2.19 -11.10 7.62
CA GLU A 41 1.11 -10.27 8.18
C GLU A 41 1.64 -9.23 9.19
N ARG A 42 2.66 -9.60 9.98
CA ARG A 42 3.34 -8.67 10.89
C ARG A 42 4.04 -7.53 10.14
N ALA A 43 4.65 -7.80 8.99
CA ALA A 43 5.24 -6.75 8.16
C ALA A 43 4.17 -5.81 7.60
N VAL A 44 3.01 -6.34 7.18
CA VAL A 44 1.86 -5.51 6.78
C VAL A 44 1.39 -4.63 7.94
N LEU A 45 1.23 -5.19 9.14
CA LEU A 45 0.84 -4.42 10.33
C LEU A 45 1.80 -3.27 10.63
N ASN A 46 3.12 -3.51 10.56
CA ASN A 46 4.12 -2.46 10.75
C ASN A 46 3.99 -1.36 9.68
N ILE A 47 3.83 -1.74 8.40
CA ILE A 47 3.60 -0.81 7.29
C ILE A 47 2.34 0.03 7.51
N LEU A 48 1.24 -0.60 7.95
CA LEU A 48 0.00 0.12 8.26
C LEU A 48 0.22 1.09 9.43
N SER A 49 0.96 0.69 10.47
CA SER A 49 1.34 1.59 11.58
C SER A 49 2.09 2.81 11.05
N ASP A 50 3.17 2.60 10.28
CA ASP A 50 3.96 3.68 9.69
C ASP A 50 3.11 4.65 8.88
N LEU A 51 2.18 4.13 8.06
CA LEU A 51 1.31 4.93 7.20
C LEU A 51 0.25 5.69 8.01
N THR A 52 -0.25 5.11 9.11
CA THR A 52 -1.25 5.76 9.98
C THR A 52 -0.66 6.81 10.89
N GLU A 53 0.47 6.52 11.55
CA GLU A 53 1.19 7.47 12.43
C GLU A 53 1.61 8.73 11.70
N THR A 54 1.87 8.59 10.40
CA THR A 54 2.24 9.69 9.53
C THR A 54 1.09 10.20 8.69
N ALA A 55 -0.16 9.85 9.01
CA ALA A 55 -1.38 10.37 8.38
C ALA A 55 -1.44 10.26 6.85
N TYR A 56 -0.78 9.26 6.25
CA TYR A 56 -1.01 8.84 4.86
C TYR A 56 -2.25 7.95 4.72
N LEU A 57 -2.60 7.27 5.81
CA LEU A 57 -3.68 6.32 5.88
C LEU A 57 -4.48 6.55 7.15
N THR A 58 -5.80 6.41 7.07
CA THR A 58 -6.66 6.25 8.25
C THR A 58 -7.36 4.91 8.19
N VAL A 59 -7.60 4.32 9.37
CA VAL A 59 -8.27 3.03 9.51
C VAL A 59 -9.53 3.25 10.32
N THR A 60 -10.67 2.85 9.77
CA THR A 60 -11.97 2.87 10.45
C THR A 60 -12.48 1.45 10.58
N LYS A 61 -12.85 1.05 11.79
CA LYS A 61 -13.42 -0.28 12.03
C LYS A 61 -14.91 -0.27 11.66
N ILE A 62 -15.29 -1.08 10.68
CA ILE A 62 -16.68 -1.29 10.26
C ILE A 62 -17.07 -2.72 10.63
N GLY A 63 -17.69 -2.87 11.81
CA GLY A 63 -18.02 -4.17 12.38
C GLY A 63 -16.77 -5.00 12.71
N ARG A 64 -16.59 -6.13 12.01
CA ARG A 64 -15.41 -7.00 12.16
C ARG A 64 -14.28 -6.66 11.18
N ASN A 65 -14.54 -5.78 10.21
CA ASN A 65 -13.60 -5.48 9.13
C ASN A 65 -13.00 -4.09 9.32
N ASN A 66 -11.81 -3.91 8.76
CA ASN A 66 -11.19 -2.59 8.65
C ASN A 66 -11.56 -1.99 7.28
N HIS A 67 -11.81 -0.69 7.30
CA HIS A 67 -11.92 0.13 6.11
C HIS A 67 -10.76 1.14 6.12
N TYR A 68 -10.07 1.22 5.00
CA TYR A 68 -8.84 1.98 4.86
C TYR A 68 -9.06 3.18 3.95
N THR A 69 -8.76 4.38 4.43
CA THR A 69 -8.89 5.63 3.65
C THR A 69 -7.52 6.26 3.46
N ILE A 70 -7.11 6.44 2.21
CA ILE A 70 -5.82 7.06 1.87
C ILE A 70 -5.98 8.58 1.82
N ASN A 71 -5.05 9.30 2.46
CA ASN A 71 -4.93 10.73 2.30
C ASN A 71 -4.21 11.05 0.99
N LYS A 72 -5.00 11.28 -0.05
CA LYS A 72 -4.55 11.52 -1.43
C LYS A 72 -3.85 12.86 -1.63
N ASP A 73 -4.18 13.87 -0.84
CA ASP A 73 -3.61 15.21 -0.93
C ASP A 73 -2.23 15.32 -0.28
N LYS A 74 -1.83 14.31 0.50
CA LYS A 74 -0.54 14.30 1.17
C LYS A 74 0.60 14.21 0.18
N LYS A 75 1.66 15.00 0.39
CA LYS A 75 2.88 14.98 -0.42
C LYS A 75 3.75 13.76 -0.14
N LEU A 76 4.50 13.31 -1.14
CA LEU A 76 5.56 12.32 -0.91
C LEU A 76 6.64 12.91 0.00
N ARG A 77 7.18 12.08 0.92
CA ARG A 77 8.11 12.55 1.96
C ARG A 77 9.48 12.96 1.42
N HIS A 78 9.91 12.36 0.32
CA HIS A 78 11.25 12.58 -0.19
C HIS A 78 11.34 13.95 -0.86
N PRO A 79 12.36 14.78 -0.56
CA PRO A 79 12.45 16.15 -1.10
C PRO A 79 12.36 16.21 -2.62
N ILE A 80 12.98 15.25 -3.32
CA ILE A 80 12.96 15.15 -4.79
C ILE A 80 11.53 15.03 -5.33
N GLU A 81 10.66 14.33 -4.61
CA GLU A 81 9.30 13.99 -5.05
C GLU A 81 8.22 14.80 -4.31
N SER A 82 8.63 15.76 -3.48
CA SER A 82 7.74 16.56 -2.62
C SER A 82 6.72 17.41 -3.39
N HIS A 83 6.95 17.61 -4.69
CA HIS A 83 6.02 18.26 -5.60
C HIS A 83 4.80 17.38 -5.91
N CYS A 84 4.97 16.05 -5.91
CA CYS A 84 3.91 15.07 -6.17
C CYS A 84 3.11 14.76 -4.89
N ASN A 85 1.80 14.61 -5.06
CA ASN A 85 0.94 14.07 -4.02
C ASN A 85 0.72 12.56 -4.19
N ILE A 86 0.10 11.93 -3.19
CA ILE A 86 -0.18 10.50 -3.19
C ILE A 86 -1.14 10.09 -4.32
N ASP A 87 -2.10 10.94 -4.70
CA ASP A 87 -2.95 10.69 -5.85
C ASP A 87 -2.17 10.65 -7.17
N ASP A 88 -1.23 11.57 -7.37
CA ASP A 88 -0.35 11.60 -8.55
C ASP A 88 0.48 10.33 -8.67
N PHE A 89 0.95 9.82 -7.52
CA PHE A 89 1.67 8.55 -7.44
C PHE A 89 0.78 7.33 -7.73
N LEU A 90 -0.44 7.30 -7.20
CA LEU A 90 -1.35 6.16 -7.30
C LEU A 90 -2.08 6.07 -8.63
N LYS A 91 -2.40 7.20 -9.27
CA LYS A 91 -3.09 7.29 -10.57
C LYS A 91 -2.50 6.36 -11.65
N PRO A 92 -1.19 6.39 -11.95
CA PRO A 92 -0.61 5.53 -12.99
C PRO A 92 -0.59 4.04 -12.61
N LEU A 93 -0.70 3.73 -11.32
CA LEU A 93 -0.65 2.37 -10.78
C LEU A 93 -2.04 1.77 -10.51
N ALA A 94 -3.10 2.57 -10.66
CA ALA A 94 -4.47 2.11 -10.46
C ALA A 94 -4.78 0.96 -11.41
N ILE A 95 -5.09 -0.20 -10.85
CA ILE A 95 -5.45 -1.38 -11.62
C ILE A 95 -6.77 -1.04 -12.36
N LYS A 96 -6.73 -0.98 -13.70
CA LYS A 96 -7.94 -0.87 -14.50
C LYS A 96 -8.84 -2.06 -14.17
N LYS A 97 -9.99 -1.81 -13.53
CA LYS A 97 -11.10 -2.76 -13.53
C LYS A 97 -11.47 -2.98 -15.00
N SER A 98 -11.24 -4.20 -15.51
CA SER A 98 -11.76 -4.64 -16.80
C SER A 98 -13.29 -4.73 -16.74
#